data_AF-A0A3E0K906-F1
#
_entry.id   AF-A0A3E0K906-F1
#
_cell.length_a   1.000
_cell.length_b   1.000
_cell.length_c   1.000
_cell.angle_alpha   90.00
_cell.angle_beta   90.00
_cell.angle_gamma   90.00
#
_symmetry.space_group_name_H-M   'P 1'
#
loop_
_entity.id
_entity.type
_entity.pdbx_description
1 polymer ?
#
loop_
_entity_poly.entity_id
_entity_poly.type
_entity_poly.pdbx_seq_one_letter_code
_entity_poly.pdbx_strand_id
1 'polypeptide(L)'
;GSMSSDNQNMFEAMHLAAMLSNVRHPHQPERWPGAREVWRMATAGGARGLGDPDELGRIEAGCKADLVLLDADSAALKPLNHPVNPLVYIESGASVDTVIVDGRLVVAGGRVLTVDEDRLRRRAQAAAERLRAANKERFELARRLTPYIAAACRQAVLEPYPVNRYAVSV
;
A
#
# COMPACT_ATOMS: atom_id res chain seq x y z
N GLY A 1 7.06 6.50 0.18
CA GLY A 1 7.70 6.55 1.52
C GLY A 1 7.39 5.26 2.25
N SER A 2 8.23 4.85 3.21
CA SER A 2 7.97 3.62 3.98
C SER A 2 6.76 3.83 4.90
N MET A 3 5.60 3.26 4.53
CA MET A 3 4.42 3.22 5.38
C MET A 3 4.60 2.15 6.49
N SER A 4 4.03 2.38 7.68
CA SER A 4 4.02 1.45 8.82
C SER A 4 3.06 0.26 8.62
N SER A 5 2.73 -0.07 7.37
CA SER A 5 1.87 -1.18 6.96
C SER A 5 2.64 -2.51 6.83
N ASP A 6 3.93 -2.53 7.20
CA ASP A 6 4.88 -3.65 7.05
C ASP A 6 5.03 -4.20 5.61
N ASN A 7 4.32 -3.63 4.63
CA ASN A 7 4.43 -3.88 3.20
C ASN A 7 4.47 -2.56 2.41
N GLN A 8 5.16 -2.56 1.25
CA GLN A 8 5.28 -1.44 0.31
C GLN A 8 4.62 -1.78 -1.04
N ASN A 9 3.38 -2.29 -1.00
CA ASN A 9 2.64 -2.71 -2.18
C ASN A 9 1.45 -1.77 -2.44
N MET A 10 1.50 -1.03 -3.55
CA MET A 10 0.43 -0.08 -3.90
C MET A 10 -0.87 -0.76 -4.34
N PHE A 11 -0.82 -1.97 -4.90
CA PHE A 11 -2.03 -2.71 -5.25
C PHE A 11 -2.79 -3.15 -3.99
N GLU A 12 -2.07 -3.63 -2.98
CA GLU A 12 -2.66 -3.94 -1.68
C GLU A 12 -3.18 -2.68 -0.97
N ALA A 13 -2.43 -1.57 -1.04
CA ALA A 13 -2.89 -0.29 -0.48
C ALA A 13 -4.20 0.19 -1.14
N MET A 14 -4.33 0.03 -2.47
CA MET A 14 -5.58 0.30 -3.19
C MET A 14 -6.71 -0.63 -2.74
N HIS A 15 -6.44 -1.94 -2.66
CA HIS A 15 -7.44 -2.92 -2.20
C HIS A 15 -7.97 -2.57 -0.81
N LEU A 16 -7.06 -2.27 0.13
CA LEU A 16 -7.40 -1.86 1.49
C LEU A 16 -8.18 -0.53 1.50
N ALA A 17 -7.77 0.45 0.71
CA ALA A 17 -8.50 1.72 0.61
C ALA A 17 -9.93 1.51 0.10
N ALA A 18 -10.13 0.59 -0.86
CA ALA A 18 -11.44 0.31 -1.43
C ALA A 18 -12.34 -0.54 -0.51
N MET A 19 -11.76 -1.49 0.23
CA MET A 19 -12.53 -2.40 1.09
C MET A 19 -12.73 -1.86 2.51
N LEU A 20 -11.69 -1.34 3.15
CA LEU A 20 -11.74 -0.92 4.55
C LEU A 20 -12.54 0.37 4.73
N SER A 21 -12.52 1.28 3.74
CA SER A 21 -13.29 2.54 3.80
C SER A 21 -14.81 2.30 3.89
N ASN A 22 -15.28 1.15 3.40
CA ASN A 22 -16.71 0.81 3.40
C ASN A 22 -17.24 0.53 4.82
N VAL A 23 -16.35 0.13 5.74
CA VAL A 23 -16.68 -0.09 7.16
C VAL A 23 -17.20 1.20 7.82
N ARG A 24 -16.82 2.36 7.30
CA ARG A 24 -17.32 3.66 7.79
C ARG A 24 -18.80 3.88 7.45
N HIS A 25 -19.28 3.30 6.36
CA HIS A 25 -20.62 3.54 5.80
C HIS A 25 -21.30 2.23 5.37
N PRO A 26 -21.45 1.23 6.27
CA PRO A 26 -21.76 -0.16 5.89
C PRO A 26 -23.13 -0.37 5.21
N HIS A 27 -24.02 0.62 5.28
CA HIS A 27 -25.36 0.58 4.67
C HIS A 27 -25.57 1.69 3.64
N GLN A 28 -24.50 2.34 3.18
CA GLN A 28 -24.53 3.47 2.26
C GLN A 28 -23.53 3.22 1.12
N PRO A 29 -23.78 2.24 0.23
CA PRO A 29 -22.86 1.85 -0.84
C PRO A 29 -22.55 2.98 -1.83
N GLU A 30 -23.44 3.95 -1.96
CA GLU A 30 -23.24 5.18 -2.74
C GLU A 30 -22.11 6.07 -2.21
N ARG A 31 -21.67 5.86 -0.96
CA ARG A 31 -20.53 6.56 -0.35
C ARG A 31 -19.22 5.77 -0.41
N TRP A 32 -19.25 4.55 -0.93
CA TRP A 32 -18.06 3.71 -1.00
C TRP A 32 -17.17 4.13 -2.16
N PRO A 33 -15.84 4.25 -1.97
CA PRO A 33 -14.94 4.62 -3.05
C PRO A 33 -14.87 3.48 -4.07
N GLY A 34 -15.29 3.75 -5.30
CA GLY A 34 -15.22 2.77 -6.38
C GLY A 34 -13.79 2.57 -6.91
N ALA A 35 -13.55 1.47 -7.64
CA ALA A 35 -12.22 1.15 -8.19
C ALA A 35 -11.60 2.30 -8.99
N ARG A 36 -12.39 2.98 -9.84
CA ARG A 36 -11.89 4.12 -10.63
C ARG A 36 -11.47 5.31 -9.77
N GLU A 37 -12.15 5.51 -8.64
CA GLU A 37 -11.81 6.57 -7.70
C GLU A 37 -10.52 6.24 -6.96
N VAL A 38 -10.40 5.03 -6.43
CA VAL A 38 -9.20 4.54 -5.74
C VAL A 38 -7.99 4.52 -6.69
N TRP A 39 -8.16 4.08 -7.93
CA TRP A 39 -7.12 4.15 -8.96
C TRP A 39 -6.64 5.59 -9.19
N ARG A 40 -7.56 6.56 -9.25
CA ARG A 40 -7.20 7.98 -9.34
C ARG A 40 -6.47 8.44 -8.08
N MET A 41 -6.89 8.03 -6.88
CA MET A 41 -6.16 8.36 -5.64
C MET A 41 -4.71 7.87 -5.70
N ALA A 42 -4.48 6.66 -6.20
CA ALA A 42 -3.15 6.06 -6.29
C ALA A 42 -2.25 6.66 -7.38
N THR A 43 -2.81 7.36 -8.36
CA THR A 43 -2.08 7.94 -9.51
C THR A 43 -2.14 9.47 -9.50
N ALA A 44 -3.04 10.09 -10.25
CA ALA A 44 -3.18 11.55 -10.35
C ALA A 44 -3.48 12.24 -9.00
N GLY A 45 -4.20 11.57 -8.11
CA GLY A 45 -4.44 12.05 -6.74
C GLY A 45 -3.16 12.06 -5.90
N GLY A 46 -2.31 11.04 -6.06
CA GLY A 46 -0.99 10.98 -5.46
C GLY A 46 -0.07 12.08 -5.98
N ALA A 47 -0.05 12.31 -7.29
CA ALA A 47 0.67 13.42 -7.93
C ALA A 47 0.25 14.79 -7.34
N ARG A 48 -1.06 15.02 -7.22
CA ARG A 48 -1.59 16.21 -6.55
C ARG A 48 -1.16 16.31 -5.09
N GLY A 49 -1.19 15.20 -4.35
CA GLY A 49 -0.76 15.15 -2.95
C GLY A 49 0.74 15.43 -2.76
N LEU A 50 1.56 15.11 -3.75
CA LEU A 50 3.00 15.40 -3.77
C LEU A 50 3.32 16.83 -4.26
N GLY A 51 2.33 17.57 -4.75
CA GLY A 51 2.50 18.94 -5.23
C GLY A 51 2.94 19.06 -6.69
N ASP A 52 2.87 17.98 -7.46
CA ASP A 52 3.25 17.96 -8.88
C ASP A 52 2.14 17.35 -9.76
N PRO A 53 0.93 17.95 -9.76
CA PRO A 53 -0.21 17.43 -10.51
C PRO A 53 -0.05 17.58 -12.02
N ASP A 54 0.84 18.44 -12.52
CA ASP A 54 0.92 18.74 -13.95
C ASP A 54 1.91 17.83 -14.69
N GLU A 55 2.93 17.32 -14.01
CA GLU A 55 3.92 16.42 -14.61
C GLU A 55 3.72 14.93 -14.28
N LEU A 56 2.98 14.59 -13.22
CA LEU A 56 2.89 13.21 -12.72
C LEU A 56 1.47 12.60 -12.77
N GLY A 57 1.42 11.26 -12.75
CA GLY A 57 0.19 10.50 -12.51
C GLY A 57 -0.79 10.44 -13.69
N ARG A 58 -0.40 10.90 -14.88
CA ARG A 58 -1.17 10.83 -16.13
C ARG A 58 -0.30 10.37 -17.29
N ILE A 59 -0.94 9.74 -18.28
CA ILE A 59 -0.31 9.35 -19.55
C ILE A 59 -0.73 10.39 -20.60
N GLU A 60 -0.06 11.53 -20.61
CA GLU A 60 -0.35 12.67 -21.47
C GLU A 60 0.96 13.32 -21.93
N ALA A 61 0.95 13.98 -23.10
CA ALA A 61 2.12 14.69 -23.58
C ALA A 61 2.50 15.81 -22.59
N GLY A 62 3.78 15.90 -22.25
CA GLY A 62 4.30 16.85 -21.25
C GLY A 62 4.42 16.28 -19.83
N CYS A 63 3.76 15.15 -19.53
CA CYS A 63 3.99 14.42 -18.28
C CYS A 63 5.29 13.59 -18.33
N LYS A 64 5.86 13.30 -17.17
CA LYS A 64 6.98 12.36 -17.05
C LYS A 64 6.53 10.96 -17.47
N ALA A 65 7.45 10.22 -18.10
CA ALA A 65 7.20 8.85 -18.52
C ALA A 65 7.35 7.87 -17.34
N ASP A 66 6.44 8.00 -16.37
CA ASP A 66 6.29 7.11 -15.21
C ASP A 66 5.22 6.06 -15.51
N LEU A 67 5.66 4.89 -15.99
CA LEU A 67 4.78 3.85 -16.53
C LEU A 67 5.02 2.51 -15.85
N VAL A 68 3.94 1.77 -15.62
CA VAL A 68 3.97 0.37 -15.16
C VAL A 68 3.25 -0.47 -16.20
N LEU A 69 3.96 -1.45 -16.77
CA LEU A 69 3.42 -2.41 -17.72
C LEU A 69 3.19 -3.73 -17.00
N LEU A 70 2.01 -4.29 -17.20
CA LEU A 70 1.56 -5.52 -16.57
C LEU A 70 1.41 -6.62 -17.63
N ASP A 71 1.69 -7.86 -17.23
CA ASP A 71 1.37 -9.05 -18.01
C ASP A 71 -0.16 -9.22 -18.10
N ALA A 72 -0.71 -8.87 -19.26
CA ALA A 72 -2.13 -8.99 -19.57
C ALA A 72 -2.65 -10.44 -19.57
N ASP A 73 -1.75 -11.42 -19.63
CA ASP A 73 -2.09 -12.84 -19.58
C ASP A 73 -2.10 -13.41 -18.15
N SER A 74 -1.73 -12.60 -17.16
CA SER A 74 -1.74 -12.99 -15.75
C SER A 74 -3.14 -13.37 -15.26
N ALA A 75 -3.17 -14.27 -14.27
CA ALA A 75 -4.42 -14.78 -13.69
C ALA A 75 -5.28 -13.67 -13.04
N ALA A 76 -4.67 -12.56 -12.61
CA ALA A 76 -5.38 -11.44 -12.03
C ALA A 76 -6.08 -10.57 -13.08
N LEU A 77 -5.55 -10.52 -14.31
CA LEU A 77 -6.09 -9.71 -15.41
C LEU A 77 -6.98 -10.51 -16.37
N LYS A 78 -6.94 -11.85 -16.33
CA LYS A 78 -7.77 -12.71 -17.19
C LYS A 78 -8.95 -13.37 -16.46
N PRO A 79 -10.17 -13.35 -17.05
CA PRO A 79 -10.55 -12.65 -18.28
C PRO A 79 -10.63 -11.13 -18.06
N LEU A 80 -10.19 -10.35 -19.07
CA LEU A 80 -10.16 -8.89 -18.98
C LEU A 80 -11.53 -8.26 -19.27
N ASN A 81 -12.46 -8.43 -18.32
CA ASN A 81 -13.82 -7.88 -18.43
C ASN A 81 -13.87 -6.38 -18.06
N HIS A 82 -12.97 -5.95 -17.18
CA HIS A 82 -12.86 -4.57 -16.72
C HIS A 82 -11.39 -4.19 -16.62
N PRO A 83 -10.98 -3.01 -17.12
CA PRO A 83 -9.57 -2.64 -17.15
C PRO A 83 -9.00 -2.16 -15.80
N VAL A 84 -9.86 -1.64 -14.89
CA VAL A 84 -9.41 -1.02 -13.62
C VAL A 84 -9.75 -1.86 -12.39
N ASN A 85 -10.90 -2.53 -12.38
CA ASN A 85 -11.32 -3.35 -11.25
C ASN A 85 -10.25 -4.38 -10.81
N PRO A 86 -9.66 -5.19 -11.71
CA PRO A 86 -8.66 -6.16 -11.28
C PRO A 86 -7.41 -5.48 -10.71
N LEU A 87 -7.03 -4.29 -11.20
CA LEU A 87 -5.90 -3.51 -10.66
C LEU A 87 -6.13 -3.09 -9.20
N VAL A 88 -7.38 -2.79 -8.82
CA VAL A 88 -7.68 -2.35 -7.45
C VAL A 88 -8.00 -3.51 -6.52
N TYR A 89 -8.72 -4.53 -7.01
CA TYR A 89 -9.30 -5.55 -6.16
C TYR A 89 -8.57 -6.89 -6.16
N ILE A 90 -7.79 -7.20 -7.20
CA ILE A 90 -7.26 -8.55 -7.39
C ILE A 90 -5.73 -8.54 -7.46
N GLU A 91 -5.17 -7.55 -8.15
CA GLU A 91 -3.74 -7.50 -8.37
C GLU A 91 -2.93 -7.40 -7.08
N SER A 92 -1.78 -8.05 -7.11
CA SER A 92 -0.81 -8.09 -6.03
C SER A 92 0.54 -7.54 -6.47
N GLY A 93 0.66 -7.08 -7.72
CA GLY A 93 1.92 -6.66 -8.32
C GLY A 93 2.73 -7.81 -8.92
N ALA A 94 2.23 -9.06 -8.83
CA ALA A 94 2.87 -10.22 -9.43
C ALA A 94 2.90 -10.17 -10.97
N SER A 95 1.99 -9.42 -11.60
CA SER A 95 1.99 -9.21 -13.06
C SER A 95 2.88 -8.07 -13.52
N VAL A 96 3.55 -7.33 -12.62
CA VAL A 96 4.44 -6.22 -13.02
C VAL A 96 5.63 -6.79 -13.79
N ASP A 97 5.67 -6.48 -15.09
CA ASP A 97 6.74 -6.91 -15.98
C ASP A 97 7.80 -5.82 -16.13
N THR A 98 7.36 -4.59 -16.42
CA THR A 98 8.25 -3.48 -16.76
C THR A 98 7.82 -2.21 -16.03
N VAL A 99 8.79 -1.47 -15.49
CA VAL A 99 8.57 -0.18 -14.83
C VAL A 99 9.55 0.83 -15.41
N ILE A 100 8.99 1.98 -15.81
CA ILE A 100 9.71 3.12 -16.38
C ILE A 100 9.51 4.29 -15.42
N VAL A 101 10.59 4.97 -15.06
CA VAL A 101 10.58 6.19 -14.23
C VAL A 101 11.33 7.29 -14.98
N ASP A 102 10.64 8.39 -15.28
CA ASP A 102 11.16 9.50 -16.08
C ASP A 102 11.85 9.03 -17.37
N GLY A 103 11.22 8.07 -18.07
CA GLY A 103 11.73 7.49 -19.32
C GLY A 103 12.85 6.46 -19.15
N ARG A 104 13.26 6.15 -17.92
CA ARG A 104 14.33 5.17 -17.63
C ARG A 104 13.73 3.86 -17.15
N LEU A 105 14.12 2.75 -17.78
CA LEU A 105 13.77 1.41 -17.30
C LEU A 105 14.41 1.14 -15.94
N VAL A 106 13.59 0.80 -14.95
CA VAL A 106 14.03 0.41 -13.60
C VAL A 106 13.65 -1.02 -13.25
N VAL A 107 12.64 -1.59 -13.92
CA VAL A 107 12.28 -3.01 -13.91
C VAL A 107 12.06 -3.46 -15.34
N ALA A 108 12.53 -4.65 -15.70
CA ALA A 108 12.25 -5.29 -17.00
C ALA A 108 12.19 -6.81 -16.84
N GLY A 109 11.19 -7.46 -17.46
CA GLY A 109 11.01 -8.91 -17.34
C GLY A 109 10.77 -9.37 -15.89
N GLY A 110 10.11 -8.53 -15.09
CA GLY A 110 9.89 -8.75 -13.65
C GLY A 110 11.15 -8.61 -12.78
N ARG A 111 12.27 -8.12 -13.32
CA ARG A 111 13.55 -7.99 -12.58
C ARG A 111 13.94 -6.53 -12.37
N VAL A 112 14.30 -6.17 -11.14
CA VAL A 112 14.82 -4.84 -10.79
C VAL A 112 16.21 -4.65 -11.40
N LEU A 113 16.42 -3.54 -12.10
CA LEU A 113 17.66 -3.23 -12.82
C LEU A 113 18.62 -2.35 -12.02
N THR A 114 18.14 -1.70 -10.96
CA THR A 114 18.85 -0.63 -10.25
C THR A 114 19.50 -1.08 -8.94
N VAL A 115 19.23 -2.31 -8.50
CA VAL A 115 19.70 -2.84 -7.21
C VAL A 115 20.11 -4.30 -7.35
N ASP A 116 21.24 -4.66 -6.72
CA ASP A 116 21.60 -6.07 -6.46
C ASP A 116 20.74 -6.60 -5.31
N GLU A 117 19.70 -7.36 -5.65
CA GLU A 117 18.73 -7.90 -4.70
C GLU A 117 19.38 -8.84 -3.68
N ASP A 118 20.33 -9.67 -4.07
CA ASP A 118 20.96 -10.63 -3.16
C ASP A 118 21.84 -9.93 -2.15
N ARG A 119 22.58 -8.91 -2.59
CA ARG A 119 23.32 -8.02 -1.68
C ARG A 119 22.36 -7.25 -0.77
N LEU A 120 21.22 -6.78 -1.27
CA LEU A 120 20.21 -6.10 -0.46
C LEU A 120 19.63 -7.03 0.62
N ARG A 121 19.24 -8.26 0.25
CA ARG A 121 18.72 -9.28 1.18
C ARG A 121 19.72 -9.58 2.30
N ARG A 122 21.01 -9.79 1.95
CA ARG A 122 22.08 -10.01 2.94
C ARG A 122 22.23 -8.81 3.90
N ARG A 123 22.21 -7.58 3.37
CA ARG A 123 22.30 -6.36 4.19
C ARG A 123 21.09 -6.19 5.11
N ALA A 124 19.89 -6.50 4.63
CA ALA A 124 18.67 -6.43 5.41
C ALA A 124 18.71 -7.44 6.58
N GLN A 125 19.13 -8.68 6.32
CA GLN A 125 19.28 -9.70 7.36
C GLN A 125 20.30 -9.30 8.43
N ALA A 126 21.49 -8.82 8.02
CA ALA A 126 22.52 -8.34 8.94
C ALA A 126 22.03 -7.15 9.79
N ALA A 127 21.26 -6.24 9.19
CA ALA A 127 20.63 -5.13 9.92
C ALA A 127 19.60 -5.63 10.95
N ALA A 128 18.78 -6.61 10.57
CA ALA A 128 17.79 -7.21 11.47
C ALA A 128 18.46 -7.92 12.66
N GLU A 129 19.54 -8.67 12.43
CA GLU A 129 20.33 -9.32 13.50
C GLU A 129 20.93 -8.30 14.47
N ARG A 130 21.56 -7.25 13.94
CA ARG A 130 22.10 -6.15 14.75
C ARG A 130 21.01 -5.47 15.58
N LEU A 131 19.86 -5.16 14.98
CA LEU A 131 18.74 -4.53 15.67
C LEU A 131 18.12 -5.45 16.73
N ARG A 132 18.01 -6.76 16.47
CA ARG A 132 17.55 -7.75 17.45
C ARG A 132 18.48 -7.81 18.66
N ALA A 133 19.80 -7.86 18.43
CA ALA A 133 20.78 -7.87 19.50
C ALA A 133 20.73 -6.59 20.34
N ALA A 134 20.71 -5.42 19.69
CA ALA A 134 20.66 -4.12 20.37
C ALA A 134 19.36 -3.89 21.16
N ASN A 135 18.24 -4.50 20.74
CA ASN A 135 16.93 -4.32 21.38
C ASN A 135 16.53 -5.50 22.29
N LYS A 136 17.44 -6.42 22.63
CA LYS A 136 17.12 -7.63 23.42
C LYS A 136 16.32 -7.32 24.69
N GLU A 137 16.82 -6.41 25.51
CA GLU A 137 16.16 -6.02 26.77
C GLU A 137 14.79 -5.35 26.55
N ARG A 138 14.66 -4.58 25.47
CA ARG A 138 13.38 -3.95 25.09
C ARG A 138 12.34 -4.99 24.69
N PHE A 139 12.75 -6.03 23.96
CA PHE A 139 11.86 -7.15 23.64
C PHE A 139 11.43 -7.91 24.90
N GLU A 140 12.32 -8.14 25.85
CA GLU A 140 11.94 -8.78 27.13
C GLU A 140 10.98 -7.92 27.94
N LEU A 141 11.23 -6.61 28.01
CA LEU A 141 10.30 -5.67 28.63
C LEU A 141 8.94 -5.69 27.92
N ALA A 142 8.92 -5.63 26.59
CA ALA A 142 7.69 -5.67 25.81
C ALA A 142 6.89 -6.95 26.07
N ARG A 143 7.53 -8.13 26.13
CA ARG A 143 6.87 -9.39 26.50
C ARG A 143 6.26 -9.34 27.90
N ARG A 144 7.00 -8.81 28.88
CA ARG A 144 6.49 -8.63 30.25
C ARG A 144 5.29 -7.69 30.31
N LEU A 145 5.29 -6.64 29.49
CA LEU A 145 4.21 -5.65 29.43
C LEU A 145 3.01 -6.08 28.60
N THR A 146 3.18 -7.04 27.67
CA THR A 146 2.15 -7.52 26.75
C THR A 146 0.79 -7.82 27.42
N PRO A 147 0.70 -8.58 28.53
CA PRO A 147 -0.60 -8.87 29.15
C PRO A 147 -1.31 -7.61 29.66
N TYR A 148 -0.57 -6.64 30.19
CA TYR A 148 -1.12 -5.39 30.71
C TYR A 148 -1.60 -4.47 29.59
N ILE A 149 -0.80 -4.33 28.52
CA ILE A 149 -1.19 -3.56 27.33
C ILE A 149 -2.44 -4.18 26.69
N ALA A 150 -2.45 -5.51 26.53
CA ALA A 150 -3.59 -6.21 25.96
C ALA A 150 -4.86 -6.06 26.83
N ALA A 151 -4.73 -6.08 28.15
CA ALA A 151 -5.84 -5.82 29.06
C ALA A 151 -6.36 -4.38 28.91
N ALA A 152 -5.47 -3.39 28.86
CA ALA A 152 -5.83 -1.99 28.65
C ALA A 152 -6.55 -1.78 27.30
N CYS A 153 -6.02 -2.34 26.20
CA CYS A 153 -6.66 -2.27 24.89
C CYS A 153 -8.05 -2.90 24.87
N ARG A 154 -8.26 -4.04 25.55
CA ARG A 154 -9.59 -4.66 25.65
C ARG A 154 -10.57 -3.79 26.43
N GLN A 155 -10.15 -3.26 27.58
CA GLN A 155 -11.01 -2.37 28.39
C GLN A 155 -11.37 -1.09 27.63
N ALA A 156 -10.41 -0.52 26.91
CA ALA A 156 -10.62 0.65 26.05
C ALA A 156 -11.71 0.42 24.99
N VAL A 157 -11.97 -0.81 24.55
CA VAL A 157 -13.06 -1.10 23.61
C VAL A 157 -14.41 -1.25 24.32
N LEU A 158 -14.43 -1.69 25.59
CA LEU A 158 -15.65 -1.93 26.35
C LEU A 158 -16.29 -0.64 26.92
N GLU A 159 -15.49 0.37 27.28
CA GLU A 159 -15.99 1.62 27.88
C GLU A 159 -16.11 2.76 26.86
N PRO A 160 -17.32 3.24 26.50
CA PRO A 160 -17.50 4.33 25.54
C PRO A 160 -16.62 5.54 25.88
N TYR A 161 -15.71 5.90 24.97
CA TYR A 161 -14.94 7.13 25.13
C TYR A 161 -15.82 8.34 24.79
N PRO A 162 -15.58 9.51 25.41
CA PRO A 162 -16.30 10.75 25.09
C PRO A 162 -16.05 11.26 23.66
N VAL A 163 -15.19 10.58 22.89
CA VAL A 163 -14.93 10.85 21.47
C VAL A 163 -15.61 9.76 20.65
N ASN A 164 -16.38 10.15 19.64
CA ASN A 164 -16.97 9.20 18.70
C ASN A 164 -15.85 8.42 17.98
N ARG A 165 -15.71 7.14 18.34
CA ARG A 165 -14.67 6.25 17.81
C ARG A 165 -14.78 6.01 16.29
N TYR A 166 -15.92 6.33 15.69
CA TYR A 166 -16.18 6.17 14.26
C TYR A 166 -15.99 7.47 13.47
N ALA A 167 -15.58 8.57 14.12
CA ALA A 167 -15.33 9.88 13.49
C ALA A 167 -16.46 10.26 12.51
N VAL A 168 -17.69 10.37 13.01
CA VAL A 168 -18.80 11.02 12.31
C VAL A 168 -19.62 11.83 13.31
N SER A 169 -19.56 13.15 13.23
CA SER A 169 -20.67 13.99 13.68
C SER A 169 -21.81 13.76 12.70
N VAL A 170 -23.01 13.47 13.21
CA VAL A 170 -24.25 13.45 12.43
C VAL A 170 -24.48 14.80 11.79
#